data_AF-A0A956DZ48-F1
#
_entry.id   AF-A0A956DZ48-F1
#
_cell.length_a   1.000
_cell.length_b   1.000
_cell.length_c   1.000
_cell.angle_alpha   90.00
_cell.angle_beta   90.00
_cell.angle_gamma   90.00
#
_symmetry.space_group_name_H-M   'P 1'
#
loop_
_entity.id
_entity.type
_entity.pdbx_description
1 polymer ?
#
loop_
_entity_poly.entity_id
_entity_poly.type
_entity_poly.pdbx_seq_one_letter_code
_entity_poly.pdbx_strand_id
1 'polypeptide(L)' 'MESSRIYSLQPALPKALLGLGKAALDAGLSHQLIDLVKLRASQLNGCAYCMHMHSAEARSHGIGQ' A
#
# COMPACT_ATOMS: atom_id res chain seq x y z
N MET A 1 -2.66 12.46 14.68
CA MET A 1 -2.36 11.36 13.73
C MET A 1 -1.32 10.45 14.36
N GLU A 2 -1.77 9.40 15.04
CA GLU A 2 -0.90 8.48 15.79
C GLU A 2 0.05 7.68 14.88
N SER A 3 -0.32 7.50 13.60
CA SER A 3 0.41 6.69 12.61
C SER A 3 1.82 7.20 12.26
N SER A 4 2.13 8.48 12.51
CA SER A 4 3.49 9.02 12.28
C SER A 4 4.46 8.62 13.39
N ARG A 5 3.95 8.38 14.61
CA ARG A 5 4.78 8.09 15.79
C ARG A 5 5.44 6.71 15.71
N ILE A 6 4.78 5.74 15.08
CA ILE A 6 5.34 4.39 14.97
C ILE A 6 6.63 4.37 14.13
N TYR A 7 6.72 5.22 13.11
CA TYR A 7 7.90 5.30 12.25
C TYR A 7 9.07 6.03 12.89
N SER A 8 8.82 6.96 13.82
CA SER A 8 9.91 7.55 14.61
C SER A 8 10.43 6.59 15.67
N LEU A 9 9.56 5.75 16.25
CA LEU A 9 9.96 4.71 17.22
C LEU A 9 10.67 3.53 16.57
N GLN A 10 10.28 3.15 15.35
CA GLN A 10 10.92 2.11 14.57
C GLN A 10 11.16 2.56 13.12
N PRO A 11 12.29 3.23 12.85
CA PRO A 11 12.65 3.75 11.52
C PRO A 11 12.82 2.68 10.44
N ALA A 12 12.96 1.40 10.81
CA ALA A 12 13.05 0.31 9.83
C ALA A 12 11.70 -0.04 9.19
N LEU A 13 10.57 0.30 9.83
CA LEU A 13 9.24 -0.10 9.37
C LEU A 13 8.88 0.41 7.95
N PRO A 14 9.10 1.68 7.58
CA PRO A 14 8.79 2.16 6.24
C PRO A 14 9.53 1.36 5.16
N LYS A 15 10.82 1.08 5.39
CA LYS A 15 11.65 0.29 4.46
C LYS A 15 11.12 -1.13 4.32
N ALA A 16 10.74 -1.77 5.43
CA ALA A 16 10.18 -3.11 5.41
C ALA A 16 8.85 -3.17 4.62
N LEU A 17 7.94 -2.22 4.86
CA LEU A 17 6.66 -2.14 4.16
C LEU A 17 6.83 -1.92 2.65
N LEU A 18 7.74 -1.04 2.25
CA LEU A 18 8.10 -0.85 0.83
C LEU A 18 8.70 -2.12 0.22
N GLY A 19 9.51 -2.84 1.00
CA GLY A 19 10.11 -4.12 0.60
C GLY A 19 9.08 -5.18 0.22
N LEU A 20 7.94 -5.26 0.92
CA LEU A 20 6.86 -6.19 0.57
C LEU A 20 6.29 -5.91 -0.82
N GLY A 21 6.07 -4.62 -1.16
CA GLY A 21 5.61 -4.21 -2.49
C GLY A 21 6.63 -4.52 -3.58
N LYS A 22 7.92 -4.27 -3.29
CA LYS A 22 9.00 -4.61 -4.22
C LYS A 22 9.11 -6.12 -4.47
N ALA A 23 8.98 -6.95 -3.44
CA ALA A 23 9.02 -8.40 -3.61
C ALA A 23 7.92 -8.91 -4.54
N ALA A 24 6.72 -8.32 -4.48
CA ALA A 24 5.63 -8.63 -5.40
C ALA A 24 5.95 -8.24 -6.86
N LEU A 25 6.57 -7.07 -7.06
CA LEU A 25 7.05 -6.65 -8.39
C LEU A 25 8.15 -7.57 -8.93
N ASP A 26 9.11 -7.93 -8.09
CA ASP A 26 10.23 -8.81 -8.45
C ASP A 26 9.73 -10.24 -8.79
N ALA A 27 8.56 -10.63 -8.28
CA ALA A 27 7.86 -11.87 -8.64
C ALA A 27 7.10 -11.79 -9.98
N GLY A 28 7.14 -10.65 -10.68
CA GLY A 28 6.51 -10.46 -11.99
C GLY A 28 5.06 -9.98 -11.95
N LEU A 29 4.54 -9.57 -10.78
CA LEU A 29 3.20 -8.99 -10.68
C LEU A 29 3.20 -7.55 -11.19
N SER A 30 2.16 -7.15 -11.92
CA SER A 30 2.03 -5.78 -12.40
C SER A 30 1.68 -4.81 -11.27
N HIS A 31 2.06 -3.54 -11.45
CA HIS A 31 1.68 -2.47 -10.54
C HIS A 31 0.16 -2.41 -10.34
N GLN A 32 -0.61 -2.54 -11.43
CA GLN A 32 -2.08 -2.50 -11.33
C GLN A 32 -2.64 -3.63 -10.47
N LEU A 33 -2.13 -4.86 -10.63
CA LEU A 33 -2.60 -5.99 -9.84
C LEU A 33 -2.28 -5.80 -8.35
N ILE A 34 -1.07 -5.33 -8.03
CA ILE A 34 -0.66 -5.06 -6.66
C ILE A 34 -1.56 -4.01 -6.01
N ASP A 35 -1.88 -2.92 -6.72
CA ASP A 35 -2.73 -1.86 -6.19
C ASP A 35 -4.17 -2.32 -5.95
N LEU A 36 -4.74 -3.09 -6.89
CA LEU A 36 -6.08 -3.66 -6.73
C LEU A 36 -6.16 -4.59 -5.52
N VAL A 37 -5.15 -5.44 -5.30
CA VAL A 37 -5.09 -6.32 -4.13
C VAL A 37 -4.98 -5.51 -2.84
N LYS A 38 -4.09 -4.52 -2.78
CA LYS A 38 -3.95 -3.64 -1.60
C LYS A 38 -5.25 -2.88 -1.29
N LEU A 39 -5.88 -2.32 -2.31
CA LEU A 39 -7.14 -1.60 -2.16
C LEU A 39 -8.26 -2.54 -1.68
N ARG A 40 -8.38 -3.73 -2.27
CA ARG A 40 -9.40 -4.71 -1.87
C ARG A 40 -9.18 -5.23 -0.45
N ALA A 41 -7.94 -5.55 -0.07
CA ALA A 41 -7.60 -5.94 1.29
C ALA A 41 -7.96 -4.84 2.29
N SER A 42 -7.72 -3.57 1.94
CA SER A 42 -8.07 -2.42 2.77
C SER A 42 -9.58 -2.26 2.98
N GLN A 43 -10.38 -2.51 1.94
CA GLN A 43 -11.84 -2.52 2.02
C GLN A 43 -12.35 -3.64 2.94
N LEU A 44 -11.84 -4.88 2.76
CA LEU A 44 -12.22 -6.03 3.58
C LEU A 44 -11.89 -5.80 5.06
N ASN A 45 -10.75 -5.15 5.34
CA ASN A 45 -10.31 -4.83 6.68
C ASN A 45 -10.89 -3.52 7.25
N GLY A 46 -11.73 -2.79 6.49
CA GLY A 46 -12.33 -1.54 6.92
C GLY A 46 -11.33 -0.42 7.25
N CYS A 47 -10.12 -0.46 6.68
CA CYS A 47 -9.07 0.50 7.02
C CYS A 47 -9.17 1.77 6.15
N ALA A 48 -9.84 2.81 6.65
CA ALA A 48 -10.05 4.06 5.93
C ALA A 48 -8.75 4.74 5.47
N TYR A 49 -7.69 4.69 6.29
CA TYR A 49 -6.37 5.22 5.93
C TYR A 49 -5.78 4.51 4.71
N CYS A 50 -5.76 3.17 4.75
CA CYS A 50 -5.22 2.37 3.65
C CYS A 50 -6.08 2.49 2.38
N MET A 51 -7.41 2.58 2.52
CA MET A 51 -8.29 2.81 1.37
C MET A 51 -7.99 4.15 0.68
N HIS A 52 -7.82 5.23 1.45
CA HIS A 52 -7.47 6.53 0.90
C HIS A 52 -6.12 6.49 0.17
N MET A 53 -5.09 5.94 0.82
CA MET A 53 -3.73 5.84 0.27
C MET A 53 -3.68 4.97 -0.99
N HIS A 54 -4.18 3.73 -0.92
CA HIS A 54 -4.09 2.79 -2.05
C HIS A 54 -5.01 3.16 -3.21
N SER A 55 -6.12 3.87 -2.97
CA SER A 55 -6.93 4.41 -4.08
C SER A 55 -6.23 5.55 -4.83
N ALA A 56 -5.36 6.31 -4.17
CA ALA A 56 -4.52 7.32 -4.84
C ALA A 56 -3.39 6.65 -5.64
N GLU A 57 -2.75 5.62 -5.08
CA GLU A 57 -1.74 4.81 -5.78
C GLU A 57 -2.32 4.18 -7.06
N ALA A 58 -3.46 3.49 -6.94
CA ALA A 58 -4.15 2.85 -8.07
C ALA A 58 -4.43 3.85 -9.21
N ARG A 59 -4.95 5.04 -8.87
CA ARG A 59 -5.21 6.11 -9.86
C ARG A 59 -3.92 6.62 -10.51
N SER A 60 -2.83 6.73 -9.75
CA SER A 60 -1.53 7.15 -10.29
C SER A 60 -0.96 6.14 -11.31
N HIS A 61 -1.30 4.85 -11.15
CA HIS A 61 -0.95 3.79 -12.10
C HIS A 61 -2.04 3.54 -13.17
N GLY A 62 -2.96 4.50 -13.35
CA GLY A 62 -3.94 4.49 -14.43
C GLY A 62 -5.17 3.61 -14.19
N ILE A 63 -5.39 3.11 -12.97
CA ILE A 63 -6.63 2.42 -12.62
C ILE A 63 -7.72 3.47 -12.38
N GLY A 64 -8.65 3.57 -13.32
CA GLY A 64 -9.89 4.31 -13.16
C GLY A 64 -10.82 3.62 -12.17
N GLN A 65 -11.53 4.43 -11.38
CA GLN A 65 -12.63 3.99 -10.50
C GLN A 65 -13.96 4.25 -11.21
#